data_AF-A0A2J8XR05-F1
#
_entry.id   AF-A0A2J8XR05-F1
#
_cell.length_a   1.000
_cell.length_b   1.000
_cell.length_c   1.000
_cell.angle_alpha   90.00
_cell.angle_beta   90.00
_cell.angle_gamma   90.00
#
_symmetry.space_group_name_H-M   'P 1'
#
loop_
_entity.id
_entity.type
_entity.pdbx_description
1 polymer ?
#
loop_
_entity_poly.entity_id
_entity_poly.type
_entity_poly.pdbx_seq_one_letter_code
_entity_poly.pdbx_strand_id
1 'polypeptide(L)'
;MGAPPGYRPSAWVHLLHQLPRADFQLRPVPSVFAPQEQEYQQALLLVAALAGLGLGLSLIFIAVYLIRFCCCRPPEPPGSKIPSPGGGCVTWSCIVALLAGWC
;
A
#
# COMPACT_ATOMS: atom_id res chain seq x y z
N MET A 1 -26.67 -27.72 -5.02
CA MET A 1 -27.07 -27.34 -3.64
C MET A 1 -27.32 -25.83 -3.61
N GLY A 2 -28.57 -25.42 -3.43
CA GLY A 2 -28.95 -24.01 -3.31
C GLY A 2 -28.81 -23.53 -1.88
N ALA A 3 -28.53 -22.23 -1.70
CA ALA A 3 -28.46 -21.61 -0.38
C ALA A 3 -29.81 -21.74 0.36
N PRO A 4 -29.81 -21.94 1.69
CA PRO A 4 -31.04 -22.06 2.47
C PRO A 4 -31.91 -20.79 2.37
N PRO A 5 -33.24 -20.92 2.46
CA PRO A 5 -34.16 -19.79 2.33
C PRO A 5 -33.90 -18.78 3.46
N GLY A 6 -33.44 -17.58 3.09
CA GLY A 6 -33.15 -16.48 4.03
C GLY A 6 -31.68 -16.01 4.06
N TYR A 7 -30.76 -16.68 3.36
CA TYR A 7 -29.39 -16.19 3.26
C TYR A 7 -29.27 -15.05 2.25
N ARG A 8 -29.07 -13.81 2.74
CA ARG A 8 -28.63 -12.67 1.93
C ARG A 8 -27.10 -12.57 2.00
N PRO A 9 -26.37 -12.78 0.90
CA PRO A 9 -24.94 -12.57 0.90
C PRO A 9 -24.64 -11.10 1.19
N SER A 10 -23.60 -10.85 1.99
CA SER A 10 -23.12 -9.48 2.21
C SER A 10 -22.44 -8.94 0.94
N ALA A 11 -22.36 -7.61 0.82
CA ALA A 11 -21.68 -6.97 -0.32
C ALA A 11 -20.25 -7.48 -0.50
N TRP A 12 -19.55 -7.79 0.59
CA TRP A 12 -18.22 -8.41 0.59
C TRP A 12 -18.21 -9.80 -0.04
N VAL A 13 -19.23 -10.62 0.20
CA VAL A 13 -19.35 -11.95 -0.42
C VAL A 13 -19.51 -11.82 -1.93
N HIS A 14 -20.32 -10.85 -2.39
CA HIS A 14 -20.44 -10.58 -3.82
C HIS A 14 -19.13 -10.10 -4.45
N LEU A 15 -18.39 -9.23 -3.76
CA LEU A 15 -17.08 -8.77 -4.19
C LEU A 15 -16.08 -9.93 -4.31
N LEU A 16 -16.03 -10.82 -3.31
CA LEU A 16 -15.16 -11.99 -3.31
C LEU A 16 -15.55 -13.01 -4.38
N HIS A 17 -16.82 -13.10 -4.75
CA HIS A 17 -17.27 -13.96 -5.85
C HIS A 17 -16.94 -13.40 -7.24
N GLN A 18 -16.73 -12.09 -7.38
CA GLN A 18 -16.31 -11.45 -8.63
C GLN A 18 -14.81 -11.54 -8.86
N LEU A 19 -14.03 -11.83 -7.81
CA LEU A 19 -12.60 -12.08 -7.95
C LEU A 19 -12.40 -13.35 -8.79
N PRO A 20 -11.62 -13.28 -9.89
CA PRO A 20 -11.15 -14.47 -10.58
C PRO A 20 -10.54 -15.39 -9.54
N ARG A 21 -10.91 -16.68 -9.55
CA ARG A 21 -10.32 -17.69 -8.67
C ARG A 21 -8.81 -17.72 -8.93
N ALA A 22 -8.07 -16.95 -8.13
CA ALA A 22 -6.63 -16.93 -8.15
C ALA A 22 -6.16 -18.15 -7.38
N ASP A 23 -5.79 -19.20 -8.12
CA ASP A 23 -5.17 -20.38 -7.53
C ASP A 23 -3.68 -20.09 -7.32
N PHE A 24 -3.30 -19.79 -6.08
CA PHE A 24 -1.91 -19.59 -5.69
C PHE A 24 -1.27 -20.94 -5.37
N GLN A 25 -0.88 -21.69 -6.41
CA GLN A 25 -0.10 -22.92 -6.26
C GLN A 25 1.33 -22.58 -5.83
N LEU A 26 1.56 -22.48 -4.53
CA LEU A 26 2.89 -22.28 -3.94
C LEU A 26 3.70 -23.59 -4.05
N ARG A 27 4.27 -23.83 -5.23
CA ARG A 27 5.24 -24.93 -5.42
C ARG A 27 6.66 -24.43 -5.19
N PRO A 28 7.50 -25.18 -4.45
CA PRO A 28 8.92 -24.91 -4.38
C PRO A 28 9.54 -25.14 -5.76
N VAL A 29 9.89 -24.05 -6.46
CA VAL A 29 10.60 -24.11 -7.74
C VAL A 29 12.08 -24.41 -7.43
N PRO A 30 12.73 -25.36 -8.13
CA PRO A 30 14.16 -25.62 -7.96
C PRO A 30 14.95 -24.32 -8.13
N SER A 31 15.96 -24.08 -7.28
CA SER A 31 16.83 -22.89 -7.37
C SER A 31 17.82 -22.94 -8.54
N VAL A 32 17.54 -23.76 -9.55
CA VAL A 32 18.32 -23.88 -10.77
C VAL A 32 18.05 -22.64 -11.62
N PHE A 33 19.12 -22.01 -12.09
CA PHE A 33 19.01 -20.81 -12.92
C PHE A 33 18.48 -21.18 -14.32
N ALA A 34 17.18 -20.98 -14.53
CA ALA A 34 16.48 -21.31 -15.79
C ALA A 34 15.64 -20.12 -16.29
N PRO A 35 16.26 -19.05 -16.81
CA PRO A 35 15.59 -17.80 -17.16
C PRO A 35 14.57 -17.89 -18.32
N GLN A 36 14.62 -18.97 -19.11
CA GLN A 36 13.70 -19.24 -20.22
C GLN A 36 12.43 -19.98 -19.77
N GLU A 37 12.40 -20.51 -18.54
CA GLU A 37 11.24 -21.22 -18.02
C GLU A 37 10.19 -20.22 -17.52
N GLN A 38 8.93 -20.44 -17.92
CA GLN A 38 7.82 -19.55 -17.56
C GLN A 38 7.56 -19.54 -16.04
N GLU A 39 7.67 -20.70 -15.39
CA GLU A 39 7.51 -20.82 -13.93
C GLU A 39 8.58 -20.02 -13.17
N TYR A 40 9.83 -20.00 -13.67
CA TYR A 40 10.92 -19.24 -13.08
C TYR A 40 10.65 -17.73 -13.13
N GLN A 41 10.17 -17.23 -14.27
CA GLN A 41 9.81 -15.81 -14.43
C GLN A 41 8.61 -15.42 -13.57
N GLN A 42 7.58 -16.27 -13.48
CA GLN A 42 6.43 -16.01 -12.61
C GLN A 42 6.81 -15.96 -11.13
N ALA A 43 7.66 -16.88 -10.68
CA ALA A 43 8.18 -16.84 -9.31
C ALA A 43 8.97 -15.56 -9.04
N LEU A 44 9.82 -15.14 -9.99
CA LEU A 44 10.59 -13.91 -9.87
C LEU A 44 9.70 -12.65 -9.82
N LEU A 45 8.65 -12.60 -10.65
CA LEU A 45 7.66 -11.52 -10.62
C LEU A 45 6.90 -11.46 -9.30
N LEU A 46 6.53 -12.62 -8.74
CA LEU A 46 5.89 -12.68 -7.42
C LEU A 46 6.82 -12.14 -6.33
N VAL A 47 8.09 -12.55 -6.32
CA VAL A 47 9.10 -12.05 -5.37
C VAL A 47 9.29 -10.54 -5.53
N ALA A 48 9.42 -10.06 -6.77
CA ALA A 48 9.55 -8.64 -7.06
C ALA A 48 8.30 -7.85 -6.62
N ALA A 49 7.10 -8.39 -6.82
CA ALA A 49 5.85 -7.78 -6.38
C ALA A 49 5.74 -7.71 -4.85
N LEU A 50 6.10 -8.79 -4.14
CA LEU A 50 6.12 -8.82 -2.68
C LEU A 50 7.15 -7.84 -2.11
N ALA A 51 8.35 -7.78 -2.71
CA ALA A 51 9.38 -6.82 -2.35
C ALA A 51 8.92 -5.37 -2.61
N GLY A 52 8.29 -5.12 -3.77
CA GLY A 52 7.72 -3.83 -4.13
C GLY A 52 6.60 -3.39 -3.18
N LEU A 53 5.71 -4.31 -2.80
CA LEU A 53 4.65 -4.06 -1.82
C LEU A 53 5.24 -3.74 -0.44
N GLY A 54 6.22 -4.53 0.02
CA GLY A 54 6.90 -4.30 1.29
C GLY A 54 7.63 -2.96 1.33
N LEU A 55 8.33 -2.62 0.24
CA LEU A 55 9.00 -1.32 0.09
C LEU A 55 7.98 -0.17 0.06
N GLY A 56 6.90 -0.29 -0.71
CA GLY A 56 5.83 0.70 -0.79
C GLY A 56 5.18 0.95 0.58
N LEU A 57 4.82 -0.11 1.30
CA LEU A 57 4.29 0.00 2.66
C LEU A 57 5.28 0.67 3.61
N SER A 58 6.56 0.29 3.54
CA SER A 58 7.62 0.89 4.36
C SER A 58 7.76 2.39 4.10
N LEU A 59 7.77 2.80 2.82
CA LEU A 59 7.82 4.21 2.44
C LEU A 59 6.60 4.99 2.94
N ILE A 60 5.40 4.40 2.86
CA ILE A 60 4.18 5.01 3.40
C ILE A 60 4.32 5.22 4.92
N PHE A 61 4.78 4.21 5.67
CA PHE A 61 4.97 4.34 7.12
C PHE A 61 5.99 5.44 7.46
N ILE A 62 7.12 5.48 6.76
CA ILE A 62 8.14 6.52 6.95
C ILE A 62 7.56 7.91 6.64
N ALA A 63 6.82 8.05 5.55
CA ALA A 63 6.19 9.32 5.17
C ALA A 63 5.21 9.79 6.26
N VAL A 64 4.33 8.91 6.74
CA VAL A 64 3.40 9.22 7.84
C VAL A 64 4.16 9.59 9.11
N TYR A 65 5.21 8.85 9.46
CA TYR A 65 6.04 9.14 10.63
C TYR A 65 6.68 10.53 10.55
N LEU A 66 7.30 10.87 9.42
CA LEU A 66 7.91 12.17 9.20
C LEU A 66 6.86 13.29 9.22
N ILE A 67 5.69 13.10 8.61
CA ILE A 67 4.59 14.07 8.69
C ILE A 67 4.18 14.29 10.14
N ARG A 68 4.00 13.23 10.95
CA ARG A 68 3.64 13.37 12.36
C ARG A 68 4.75 14.04 13.17
N PHE A 69 5.99 13.63 12.99
CA PHE A 69 7.12 14.16 13.75
C PHE A 69 7.42 15.63 13.39
N CYS A 70 7.34 15.98 12.11
CA CYS A 70 7.60 17.34 11.63
C CYS A 70 6.41 18.29 11.85
N CYS A 71 5.17 17.81 11.70
CA CYS A 71 3.97 18.66 11.76
C CYS A 71 3.20 18.59 13.10
N CYS A 72 3.42 17.58 13.94
CA CYS A 72 2.82 17.50 15.28
C CYS A 72 3.84 17.75 16.41
N ARG A 73 5.00 18.35 16.09
CA ARG A 73 5.96 18.78 17.11
C ARG A 73 5.25 19.77 18.06
N PRO A 74 5.28 19.56 19.40
CA PRO A 74 4.64 20.48 20.33
C PRO A 74 5.15 21.91 20.10
N PRO A 75 4.29 22.93 20.08
CA PRO A 75 4.76 24.31 19.97
C PRO A 75 5.75 24.58 21.11
N GLU A 76 6.93 25.09 20.76
CA GLU A 76 7.89 25.59 21.74
C GLU A 76 7.21 26.62 22.65
N PRO A 77 7.59 26.69 23.95
CA PRO A 77 6.93 27.54 24.93
C PRO A 77 6.87 29.01 24.47
N PRO A 78 5.81 29.74 24.86
CA PRO A 78 5.47 31.04 24.26
C PRO A 78 6.51 32.09 24.63
N GLY A 79 7.41 32.41 23.69
CA GLY A 79 8.44 33.43 23.91
C GLY A 79 9.25 33.83 22.67
N SER A 80 9.34 32.98 21.64
CA SER A 80 10.06 33.32 20.41
C SER A 80 9.12 33.90 19.35
N LYS A 81 9.32 35.19 19.03
CA LYS A 81 8.70 35.88 17.88
C LYS A 81 9.26 35.36 16.56
N ILE A 82 8.94 34.12 16.17
CA ILE A 82 9.23 33.60 14.83
C ILE A 82 8.03 32.76 14.41
N PRO A 83 7.34 33.05 13.30
CA PRO A 83 6.27 32.19 12.80
C PRO A 83 6.90 30.85 12.37
N SER A 84 6.75 29.79 13.15
CA SER A 84 7.19 28.45 12.73
C SER A 84 6.36 28.00 11.52
N PRO A 85 6.98 27.78 10.34
CA PRO A 85 6.26 27.37 9.13
C PRO A 85 6.04 25.85 9.09
N GLY A 86 5.76 25.20 10.23
CA GLY A 86 5.62 23.74 10.34
C GLY A 86 4.30 23.19 9.76
N GLY A 87 3.31 24.06 9.53
CA GLY A 87 2.00 23.69 8.96
C GLY A 87 1.91 23.79 7.43
N GLY A 88 2.93 24.33 6.75
CA GLY A 88 2.89 24.55 5.31
C GLY A 88 3.21 23.30 4.48
N CYS A 89 4.02 22.38 5.02
CA CYS A 89 4.53 21.24 4.27
C CYS A 89 3.43 20.25 3.86
N VAL A 90 2.47 19.94 4.74
CA VAL A 90 1.35 19.04 4.39
C VAL A 90 0.39 19.67 3.40
N THR A 91 0.08 20.97 3.55
CA THR A 91 -0.83 21.66 2.61
C THR A 91 -0.18 21.73 1.22
N TRP A 92 1.13 22.02 1.14
CA TRP A 92 1.86 21.98 -0.11
C TRP A 92 2.00 20.56 -0.69
N SER A 93 2.27 19.54 0.12
CA SER A 93 2.32 18.16 -0.36
C SER A 93 0.96 17.65 -0.84
N CYS A 94 -0.14 17.99 -0.16
CA CYS A 94 -1.50 17.70 -0.61
C CYS A 94 -1.85 18.47 -1.89
N ILE A 95 -1.49 19.75 -1.98
CA ILE A 95 -1.67 20.56 -3.20
C ILE A 95 -0.87 19.96 -4.36
N VAL A 96 0.39 19.58 -4.16
CA VAL A 96 1.22 18.93 -5.19
C VAL A 96 0.65 17.58 -5.58
N ALA A 97 0.19 16.76 -4.64
CA ALA A 97 -0.44 15.47 -4.93
C ALA A 97 -1.74 15.64 -5.74
N LEU A 98 -2.55 16.64 -5.42
CA LEU A 98 -3.75 17.00 -6.17
C LEU A 98 -3.43 17.57 -7.57
N LEU A 99 -2.40 18.44 -7.68
CA LEU A 99 -1.95 19.03 -8.94
C LEU A 99 -1.27 18.02 -9.87
N ALA A 100 -0.57 17.03 -9.31
CA ALA A 100 0.10 15.97 -10.06
C ALA A 100 -0.88 14.90 -10.61
N GLY A 101 -2.18 15.05 -10.37
CA GLY A 101 -3.22 14.30 -11.10
C GLY A 101 -3.27 12.80 -10.77
N TRP A 102 -2.90 12.39 -9.55
CA TRP A 102 -3.23 11.05 -9.06
C TRP A 102 -4.59 11.09 -8.35
N CYS A 103 -5.65 11.06 -9.16
CA CYS A 103 -6.97 10.60 -8.77
C CYS A 103 -7.39 9.48 -9.73
#